data_AF-A0A959IDE8-F1
#
_entry.id   AF-A0A959IDE8-F1
#
_cell.length_a   1.000
_cell.length_b   1.000
_cell.length_c   1.000
_cell.angle_alpha   90.00
_cell.angle_beta   90.00
_cell.angle_gamma   90.00
#
_symmetry.space_group_name_H-M   'P 1'
#
loop_
_entity.id
_entity.type
_entity.pdbx_description
1 polymer ?
#
loop_
_entity_poly.entity_id
_entity_poly.type
_entity_poly.pdbx_seq_one_letter_code
_entity_poly.pdbx_strand_id
1 'polypeptide(L)' 'MHLPAAFSHNLQAQLGDEWAAFQAALKEPAPTSIRLNPLKPGALDLALEMPVPWCEQGRYLSARPV' A
#
# COMPACT_ATOMS: atom_id res chain seq x y z
N MET A 1 0.19 -11.59 -11.49
CA MET A 1 1.21 -10.57 -11.81
C MET A 1 2.26 -11.20 -12.70
N HIS A 2 2.67 -10.56 -13.80
CA HIS A 2 3.78 -11.03 -14.64
C HIS A 2 4.98 -10.10 -14.39
N LEU A 3 6.05 -10.63 -13.81
CA LEU A 3 7.30 -9.90 -13.58
C LEU A 3 8.29 -10.19 -14.71
N PRO A 4 9.04 -9.20 -15.21
CA PRO A 4 10.11 -9.44 -16.17
C PRO A 4 11.17 -10.37 -15.58
N ALA A 5 11.67 -11.33 -16.37
CA ALA A 5 12.64 -12.33 -15.90
C ALA A 5 13.92 -11.70 -15.31
N ALA A 6 14.45 -10.66 -15.97
CA ALA A 6 15.62 -9.93 -15.49
C ALA A 6 15.38 -9.25 -14.14
N PHE A 7 14.18 -8.71 -13.91
CA PHE A 7 13.81 -8.11 -12.63
C PHE A 7 13.77 -9.15 -11.51
N SER A 8 13.11 -10.29 -11.77
CA SER A 8 13.03 -11.37 -10.79
C SER A 8 14.40 -11.94 -10.44
N HIS A 9 15.27 -12.18 -11.43
CA HIS A 9 16.62 -12.68 -11.18
C HIS A 9 17.45 -11.72 -10.32
N ASN A 10 17.43 -10.42 -10.66
CA ASN A 10 18.21 -9.42 -9.94
C ASN A 10 17.74 -9.24 -8.50
N LEU A 11 16.42 -9.19 -8.26
CA LEU A 11 15.89 -9.04 -6.90
C LEU A 11 16.03 -10.32 -6.08
N GLN A 12 15.87 -11.49 -6.68
CA GLN A 12 16.11 -12.75 -5.97
C GLN A 12 17.56 -12.83 -5.47
N ALA A 13 18.52 -12.40 -6.28
CA ALA A 13 19.93 -12.35 -5.87
C ALA A 13 20.20 -11.33 -4.74
N GLN A 14 19.45 -10.22 -4.68
CA GLN A 14 19.62 -9.18 -3.65
C GLN A 14 18.92 -9.54 -2.33
N LEU A 15 17.72 -10.13 -2.41
CA LEU A 15 16.88 -10.41 -1.25
C LEU A 15 17.13 -11.78 -0.63
N GLY A 16 17.70 -12.73 -1.39
CA GLY A 16 17.97 -14.09 -0.91
C GLY A 16 16.70 -14.74 -0.37
N ASP A 17 16.71 -15.08 0.91
CA ASP A 17 15.60 -15.77 1.59
C ASP A 17 14.32 -14.91 1.68
N GLU A 18 14.42 -13.58 1.62
CA GLU A 18 13.26 -12.68 1.66
C GLU A 18 12.50 -12.62 0.33
N TRP A 19 13.07 -13.19 -0.74
CA TRP A 19 12.45 -13.19 -2.07
C TRP A 19 11.04 -13.78 -2.08
N ALA A 20 10.82 -14.88 -1.35
CA ALA A 20 9.52 -15.53 -1.29
C ALA A 20 8.45 -14.63 -0.66
N ALA A 21 8.81 -13.92 0.43
CA ALA A 21 7.91 -12.98 1.10
C ALA A 21 7.59 -11.77 0.22
N PHE A 22 8.58 -11.22 -0.46
CA PHE A 22 8.39 -10.13 -1.43
C PHE A 22 7.44 -10.53 -2.57
N GLN A 23 7.62 -11.72 -3.14
CA GLN A 23 6.73 -12.22 -4.20
C GLN A 23 5.29 -12.45 -3.70
N ALA A 24 5.12 -12.86 -2.45
CA ALA A 24 3.80 -13.01 -1.84
C ALA A 24 3.12 -11.65 -1.68
N ALA A 25 3.80 -10.65 -1.10
CA ALA A 25 3.28 -9.31 -0.89
C ALA A 25 2.83 -8.63 -2.19
N LEU A 26 3.57 -8.82 -3.29
CA LEU A 26 3.20 -8.28 -4.61
C LEU A 26 1.90 -8.86 -5.19
N LYS A 27 1.41 -10.00 -4.68
CA LYS A 27 0.15 -10.62 -5.12
C LYS A 27 -1.04 -10.17 -4.27
N GLU A 28 -0.79 -9.58 -3.11
CA GLU A 28 -1.85 -9.09 -2.24
C GLU A 28 -2.50 -7.83 -2.83
N PRO A 29 -3.79 -7.58 -2.54
CA PRO A 29 -4.44 -6.33 -2.92
C PRO A 29 -3.69 -5.14 -2.34
N ALA A 30 -3.49 -4.10 -3.17
CA ALA A 30 -2.88 -2.88 -2.68
C ALA A 30 -3.78 -2.22 -1.62
N PRO A 31 -3.23 -1.78 -0.47
CA PRO A 31 -4.02 -1.10 0.54
C PRO A 31 -4.56 0.23 -0.01
N THR A 32 -5.80 0.58 0.33
CA THR A 32 -6.41 1.85 -0.06
C THR A 32 -6.17 2.88 1.04
N SER A 33 -5.71 4.07 0.67
CA SER A 33 -5.56 5.19 1.61
C SER A 33 -5.91 6.53 0.96
N ILE A 34 -6.23 7.51 1.81
CA ILE A 34 -6.45 8.91 1.45
C ILE A 34 -5.60 9.83 2.33
N ARG A 35 -5.36 11.05 1.86
CA ARG A 35 -4.76 12.12 2.67
C ARG A 35 -5.75 13.26 2.84
N LEU A 36 -6.11 13.55 4.09
CA LEU A 36 -7.01 14.64 4.43
C LEU A 36 -6.34 16.00 4.18
N ASN A 37 -7.07 16.94 3.60
CA ASN A 37 -6.58 18.31 3.43
C ASN A 37 -6.86 19.12 4.71
N PRO A 38 -5.83 19.57 5.47
CA PRO A 38 -6.03 20.30 6.72
C PRO A 38 -6.75 21.66 6.51
N LEU A 39 -6.71 22.22 5.30
CA LEU A 39 -7.38 23.48 4.97
C LEU A 39 -8.84 23.31 4.53
N LYS A 40 -9.35 22.08 4.50
CA LYS A 40 -10.75 21.78 4.16
C LYS A 40 -11.39 20.92 5.25
N PRO A 41 -11.61 21.48 6.46
CA PRO A 41 -12.31 20.77 7.52
C PRO A 41 -13.76 20.52 7.07
N GLY A 42 -14.24 19.29 7.23
CA GLY A 42 -15.59 18.90 6.86
C GLY A 42 -15.89 17.51 7.41
N ALA A 43 -17.18 17.18 7.52
CA ALA A 43 -17.60 15.83 7.85
C ALA A 43 -17.19 14.89 6.71
N LEU A 44 -16.51 13.79 7.06
CA LEU A 44 -16.18 12.72 6.14
C LEU A 44 -17.16 11.58 6.36
N ASP A 45 -17.94 11.26 5.33
CA ASP A 45 -18.74 10.04 5.29
C ASP A 45 -17.90 8.89 4.71
N LEU A 46 -16.79 8.59 5.39
CA LEU A 46 -15.87 7.51 5.03
C LEU A 46 -15.51 6.73 6.30
N ALA A 47 -15.53 5.40 6.21
CA ALA A 47 -15.02 4.53 7.26
C ALA A 47 -13.48 4.59 7.28
N LEU A 48 -12.93 5.53 8.04
CA LEU A 48 -11.49 5.69 8.25
C LEU A 48 -10.97 4.57 9.16
N GLU A 49 -9.91 3.90 8.73
CA GLU A 49 -9.21 2.90 9.55
C GLU A 49 -7.96 3.50 10.22
N MET A 50 -6.93 2.69 10.42
CA MET A 50 -5.69 3.09 11.07
C MET A 50 -4.99 4.24 10.31
N PRO A 51 -4.28 5.12 11.03
CA PRO A 51 -3.47 6.15 10.40
C PRO A 51 -2.32 5.53 9.61
N VAL A 52 -1.90 6.21 8.55
CA VAL A 52 -0.67 5.85 7.83
C VAL A 52 0.52 6.27 8.71
N PRO A 53 1.44 5.37 9.10
CA PRO A 53 2.45 5.66 10.12
C PRO A 53 3.40 6.82 9.79
N TRP A 54 3.67 7.06 8.51
CA TRP A 54 4.56 8.12 8.02
C TRP A 54 3.82 9.34 7.47
N CYS A 55 2.49 9.41 7.60
CA CYS A 55 1.69 10.55 7.13
C CYS A 55 0.60 10.90 8.13
N GLU A 56 0.80 12.00 8.86
CA GLU A 56 -0.11 12.45 9.93
C GLU A 56 -1.57 12.61 9.45
N GLN A 57 -1.78 13.15 8.24
CA GLN A 57 -3.10 13.30 7.64
C GLN A 57 -3.54 12.09 6.79
N GLY A 58 -2.74 11.03 6.76
CA GLY A 58 -3.01 9.80 6.01
C GLY A 58 -3.92 8.84 6.77
N ARG A 59 -4.90 8.25 6.09
CA ARG A 59 -5.83 7.26 6.64
C ARG A 59 -6.00 6.10 5.67
N TYR A 60 -5.97 4.87 6.17
CA TYR A 60 -6.38 3.69 5.40
C TYR A 60 -7.91 3.60 5.31
N LEU A 61 -8.39 2.91 4.28
CA LEU A 61 -9.79 2.60 4.02
C LEU A 61 -9.92 1.11 3.70
N SER A 62 -11.04 0.51 4.08
CA SER A 62 -11.36 -0.89 3.76
C SER A 62 -11.52 -1.14 2.25
N ALA A 63 -11.95 -0.13 1.51
CA ALA A 63 -12.13 -0.17 0.06
C ALA A 63 -12.01 1.23 -0.56
N ARG A 64 -11.86 1.28 -1.89
CA ARG A 64 -11.91 2.53 -2.66
C ARG A 64 -13.33 3.13 -2.60
N PRO A 65 -13.48 4.42 -2.23
CA PRO A 65 -14.77 5.11 -2.28
C PRO A 65 -15.31 5.20 -3.72
N VAL A 66 -16.63 5.05 -3.87
CA VAL A 66 -17.37 5.17 -5.14
C VAL A 66 -17.91 6.56 -5.38
#